data_AF-A0A0H2S574-F1
#
_entry.id   AF-A0A0H2S574-F1
#
_cell.length_a   1.000
_cell.length_b   1.000
_cell.length_c   1.000
_cell.angle_alpha   90.00
_cell.angle_beta   90.00
_cell.angle_gamma   90.00
#
_symmetry.space_group_name_H-M   'P 1'
#
loop_
_entity.id
_entity.type
_entity.pdbx_description
1 polymer ?
#
loop_
_entity_poly.entity_id
_entity_poly.type
_entity_poly.pdbx_seq_one_letter_code
_entity_poly.pdbx_strand_id
1 'polypeptide(L)'
;KALTLLADHLFSSSLLLAEQIELGLIDVRGKTCIELGAGCGLPSLLSATQSPGPSLVILTDYPAEIIIQPLAANVERNSALFAKGCEVRAIGYEWGSDPAALLELLPKTQLVSITPRKFDVLFLSDLLYFDRSHILLVTSASSLLSHSPSSRVYVAAGNYTPPAVCDAFFKLARDANLHFEEQPTPNEKWRGTPEVWRTRREKLSLETLGKRKASCRWWIGRWAD
;
A
#
# COMPACT_ATOMS: atom_id res chain seq x y z
N LYS A 1 -1.44 25.69 -16.76
CA LYS A 1 -0.97 25.26 -18.10
C LYS A 1 -0.45 23.82 -17.99
N ALA A 2 -1.34 22.81 -18.01
CA ALA A 2 -1.03 21.38 -17.80
C ALA A 2 -0.36 21.01 -16.44
N LEU A 3 -1.02 21.30 -15.32
CA LEU A 3 -0.62 20.87 -13.96
C LEU A 3 0.85 21.22 -13.57
N THR A 4 1.22 22.50 -13.55
CA THR A 4 2.11 23.03 -14.60
C THR A 4 3.58 22.78 -14.22
N LEU A 5 4.36 21.91 -14.86
CA LEU A 5 4.03 20.90 -15.89
C LEU A 5 4.12 19.51 -15.25
N LEU A 6 3.03 18.75 -15.23
CA LEU A 6 2.81 17.48 -14.51
C LEU A 6 3.78 17.21 -13.33
N ALA A 7 3.45 17.74 -12.15
CA ALA A 7 4.15 17.43 -10.89
C ALA A 7 3.20 17.27 -9.69
N ASP A 8 2.19 16.40 -9.79
CA ASP A 8 1.56 15.81 -8.60
C ASP A 8 1.71 14.29 -8.72
N HIS A 9 2.75 13.75 -8.08
CA HIS A 9 3.22 12.37 -8.27
C HIS A 9 2.60 11.38 -7.28
N LEU A 10 1.78 11.86 -6.35
CA LEU A 10 1.24 11.08 -5.24
C LEU A 10 -0.28 11.18 -5.23
N PHE A 11 -0.92 10.04 -5.14
CA PHE A 11 -2.38 9.92 -5.06
C PHE A 11 -2.89 10.24 -3.65
N SER A 12 -4.11 10.79 -3.55
CA SER A 12 -4.72 11.14 -2.26
C SER A 12 -5.00 9.92 -1.39
N SER A 13 -5.30 8.77 -2.01
CA SER A 13 -5.43 7.47 -1.35
C SER A 13 -4.14 7.05 -0.63
N SER A 14 -2.96 7.42 -1.15
CA SER A 14 -1.67 7.13 -0.50
C SER A 14 -1.46 8.01 0.73
N LEU A 15 -1.90 9.26 0.72
CA LEU A 15 -1.90 10.13 1.90
C LEU A 15 -2.86 9.61 2.99
N LEU A 16 -4.00 9.04 2.60
CA LEU A 16 -4.94 8.43 3.53
C LEU A 16 -4.31 7.26 4.27
N LEU A 17 -3.78 6.27 3.54
CA LEU A 17 -3.16 5.08 4.13
C LEU A 17 -1.93 5.46 4.97
N ALA A 18 -1.13 6.42 4.49
CA ALA A 18 0.00 6.98 5.23
C ALA A 18 -0.42 7.52 6.61
N GLU A 19 -1.47 8.33 6.69
CA GLU A 19 -1.97 8.82 7.98
C GLU A 19 -2.44 7.67 8.90
N GLN A 20 -3.08 6.62 8.36
CA GLN A 20 -3.55 5.51 9.20
C GLN A 20 -2.39 4.66 9.74
N ILE A 21 -1.28 4.56 9.00
CA ILE A 21 -0.02 3.95 9.46
C ILE A 21 0.59 4.79 10.58
N GLU A 22 0.71 6.10 10.38
CA GLU A 22 1.31 7.04 11.35
C GLU A 22 0.50 7.14 12.66
N LEU A 23 -0.83 7.01 12.58
CA LEU A 23 -1.70 6.92 13.75
C LEU A 23 -1.68 5.55 14.46
N GLY A 24 -0.92 4.57 13.95
CA GLY A 24 -0.87 3.21 14.48
C GLY A 24 -2.15 2.40 14.28
N LEU A 25 -3.09 2.88 13.45
CA LEU A 25 -4.33 2.19 13.11
C LEU A 25 -4.09 1.04 12.12
N ILE A 26 -3.06 1.18 11.27
CA ILE A 26 -2.51 0.08 10.48
C ILE A 26 -1.29 -0.49 11.20
N ASP A 27 -1.50 -1.60 11.92
CA ASP A 27 -0.42 -2.27 12.66
C ASP A 27 0.50 -3.04 11.71
N VAL A 28 1.74 -2.56 11.57
CA VAL A 28 2.83 -3.16 10.79
C VAL A 28 3.95 -3.75 11.65
N ARG A 29 3.83 -3.72 12.98
CA ARG A 29 4.93 -4.02 13.92
C ARG A 29 5.40 -5.47 13.79
N GLY A 30 6.67 -5.67 13.42
CA GLY A 30 7.29 -6.97 13.16
C GLY A 30 6.81 -7.70 11.89
N LYS A 31 5.80 -7.16 11.20
CA LYS A 31 5.14 -7.83 10.06
C LYS A 31 5.94 -7.76 8.77
N THR A 32 5.60 -8.63 7.83
CA THR A 32 6.03 -8.54 6.44
C THR A 32 4.98 -7.81 5.61
N CYS A 33 5.38 -6.76 4.91
CA CYS A 33 4.49 -5.86 4.17
C CYS A 33 4.83 -5.87 2.67
N ILE A 34 3.81 -5.74 1.83
CA ILE A 34 3.97 -5.52 0.38
C ILE A 34 2.95 -4.50 -0.15
N GLU A 35 3.36 -3.66 -1.08
CA GLU A 35 2.48 -2.71 -1.79
C GLU A 35 2.41 -3.04 -3.26
N LEU A 36 1.19 -3.12 -3.80
CA LEU A 36 0.92 -3.28 -5.22
C LEU A 36 0.72 -1.89 -5.85
N GLY A 37 1.36 -1.63 -7.00
CA GLY A 37 1.20 -0.36 -7.72
C GLY A 37 1.67 0.84 -6.89
N ALA A 38 2.83 0.72 -6.26
CA ALA A 38 3.32 1.64 -5.25
C ALA A 38 3.49 3.09 -5.77
N GLY A 39 3.80 3.28 -7.06
CA GLY A 39 4.05 4.58 -7.67
C GLY A 39 5.23 5.32 -7.03
N CYS A 40 4.94 6.19 -6.06
CA CYS A 40 5.97 6.84 -5.23
C CYS A 40 6.35 6.06 -3.95
N GLY A 41 5.51 5.11 -3.52
CA GLY A 41 5.78 4.22 -2.38
C GLY A 41 5.44 4.76 -0.99
N LEU A 42 4.65 5.83 -0.86
CA LEU A 42 4.46 6.48 0.44
C LEU A 42 3.94 5.56 1.57
N PRO A 43 2.89 4.74 1.39
CA PRO A 43 2.41 3.83 2.43
C PRO A 43 3.51 2.88 2.91
N SER A 44 4.19 2.21 1.98
CA SER A 44 5.33 1.35 2.31
C SER A 44 6.48 2.08 3.00
N LEU A 45 6.95 3.20 2.45
CA LEU A 45 8.06 3.97 3.01
C LEU A 45 7.75 4.46 4.43
N LEU A 46 6.53 4.93 4.68
CA LEU A 46 6.10 5.38 6.01
C LEU A 46 5.86 4.21 6.98
N SER A 47 5.47 3.03 6.48
CA SER A 47 5.44 1.81 7.29
C SER A 47 6.85 1.44 7.78
N ALA A 48 7.86 1.61 6.93
CA ALA A 48 9.24 1.31 7.26
C ALA A 48 9.85 2.26 8.32
N THR A 49 9.31 3.46 8.54
CA THR A 49 9.78 4.39 9.58
C THR A 49 9.08 4.20 10.94
N GLN A 50 8.12 3.28 11.07
CA GLN A 50 7.40 3.06 12.34
C GLN A 50 8.33 2.46 13.40
N SER A 51 8.07 2.74 14.68
CA SER A 51 8.86 2.21 15.80
C SER A 51 7.96 1.63 16.90
N PRO A 52 7.96 0.30 17.15
CA PRO A 52 8.69 -0.72 16.40
C PRO A 52 8.19 -0.86 14.94
N GLY A 53 9.09 -1.18 14.02
CA GLY A 53 8.78 -1.25 12.59
C GLY A 53 8.41 -2.65 12.08
N PRO A 54 8.03 -2.77 10.80
CA PRO A 54 7.96 -4.06 10.11
C PRO A 54 9.33 -4.72 9.99
N SER A 55 9.35 -6.02 9.69
CA SER A 55 10.59 -6.78 9.44
C SER A 55 11.01 -6.71 7.97
N LEU A 56 10.04 -6.66 7.05
CA LEU A 56 10.27 -6.54 5.61
C LEU A 56 9.18 -5.66 4.99
N VAL A 57 9.56 -4.80 4.04
CA VAL A 57 8.66 -3.99 3.22
C VAL A 57 9.07 -4.11 1.75
N ILE A 58 8.19 -4.68 0.92
CA ILE A 58 8.40 -4.79 -0.53
C ILE A 58 7.49 -3.82 -1.27
N LEU A 59 8.07 -2.89 -2.01
CA LEU A 59 7.35 -1.98 -2.88
C LEU A 59 7.32 -2.59 -4.28
N THR A 60 6.13 -2.77 -4.85
CA THR A 60 6.00 -3.31 -6.21
C THR A 60 5.24 -2.41 -7.15
N ASP A 61 5.67 -2.43 -8.41
CA ASP A 61 5.01 -1.76 -9.53
C ASP A 61 5.31 -2.53 -10.82
N TYR A 62 4.71 -2.12 -11.94
CA TYR A 62 4.88 -2.81 -13.23
C TYR A 62 6.37 -2.96 -13.60
N PRO A 63 6.83 -4.12 -14.11
CA PRO A 63 8.25 -4.44 -14.29
C PRO A 63 8.90 -3.73 -15.51
N ALA A 64 8.85 -2.41 -15.52
CA ALA A 64 9.55 -1.54 -16.45
C ALA A 64 10.60 -0.71 -15.70
N GLU A 65 11.82 -0.65 -16.25
CA GLU A 65 12.96 0.05 -15.61
C GLU A 65 12.66 1.52 -15.30
N ILE A 66 11.92 2.21 -16.18
CA ILE A 66 11.47 3.60 -16.01
C ILE A 66 10.54 3.83 -14.80
N ILE A 67 9.91 2.77 -14.26
CA ILE A 67 9.06 2.81 -13.07
C ILE A 67 9.86 2.36 -11.84
N ILE A 68 10.59 1.25 -11.95
CA ILE A 68 11.29 0.64 -10.82
C ILE A 68 12.55 1.42 -10.41
N GLN A 69 13.29 2.05 -11.33
CA GLN A 69 14.44 2.89 -10.97
C GLN A 69 14.06 4.09 -10.08
N PRO A 70 13.04 4.92 -10.40
CA PRO A 70 12.57 5.98 -9.50
C PRO A 70 12.07 5.47 -8.15
N LEU A 71 11.36 4.33 -8.12
CA LEU A 71 10.87 3.73 -6.88
C LEU A 71 12.02 3.25 -5.99
N ALA A 72 13.03 2.58 -6.55
CA ALA A 72 14.26 2.20 -5.86
C ALA A 72 15.05 3.41 -5.36
N ALA A 73 15.14 4.49 -6.16
CA ALA A 73 15.78 5.74 -5.74
C ALA A 73 15.03 6.45 -4.59
N ASN A 74 13.72 6.27 -4.47
CA ASN A 74 12.95 6.73 -3.31
C ASN A 74 13.21 5.86 -2.07
N VAL A 75 13.37 4.54 -2.21
CA VAL A 75 13.79 3.66 -1.11
C VAL A 75 15.17 4.07 -0.59
N GLU A 76 16.16 4.17 -1.48
CA GLU A 76 17.54 4.51 -1.11
C GLU A 76 17.63 5.88 -0.43
N ARG A 77 16.94 6.90 -0.96
CA ARG A 77 16.94 8.26 -0.39
C ARG A 77 16.42 8.32 1.05
N ASN A 78 15.53 7.41 1.44
CA ASN A 78 14.90 7.40 2.75
C ASN A 78 15.48 6.31 3.69
N SER A 79 16.50 5.56 3.25
CA SER A 79 17.07 4.42 3.98
C SER A 79 17.47 4.73 5.43
N ALA A 80 18.05 5.91 5.66
CA ALA A 80 18.44 6.38 6.99
C ALA A 80 17.28 6.69 7.95
N LEU A 81 16.02 6.72 7.47
CA LEU A 81 14.81 6.93 8.27
C LEU A 81 14.12 5.62 8.66
N PHE A 82 14.53 4.48 8.09
CA PHE A 82 13.88 3.20 8.34
C PHE A 82 14.22 2.65 9.73
N ALA A 83 13.27 1.93 10.31
CA ALA A 83 13.40 1.29 11.61
C ALA A 83 14.54 0.27 11.61
N LYS A 84 15.26 0.17 12.73
CA LYS A 84 16.38 -0.77 12.86
C LYS A 84 15.90 -2.22 12.65
N GLY A 85 16.43 -2.87 11.61
CA GLY A 85 16.08 -4.25 11.25
C GLY A 85 14.88 -4.36 10.29
N CYS A 86 14.31 -3.25 9.84
CA CYS A 86 13.38 -3.24 8.72
C CYS A 86 14.16 -3.31 7.40
N GLU A 87 13.95 -4.37 6.62
CA GLU A 87 14.47 -4.49 5.27
C GLU A 87 13.47 -3.90 4.27
N VAL A 88 13.92 -3.06 3.33
CA VAL A 88 13.05 -2.38 2.35
C VAL A 88 13.59 -2.56 0.94
N ARG A 89 12.75 -2.99 -0.02
CA ARG A 89 13.14 -3.18 -1.43
C ARG A 89 12.07 -2.69 -2.40
N ALA A 90 12.47 -2.22 -3.58
CA ALA A 90 11.60 -1.93 -4.71
C ALA A 90 11.81 -2.98 -5.82
N ILE A 91 10.74 -3.61 -6.31
CA ILE A 91 10.81 -4.78 -7.20
C ILE A 91 9.70 -4.73 -8.26
N GLY A 92 10.03 -5.10 -9.51
CA GLY A 92 9.04 -5.22 -10.57
C GLY A 92 8.12 -6.42 -10.36
N TYR A 93 6.80 -6.22 -10.44
CA TYR A 93 5.78 -7.25 -10.37
C TYR A 93 4.59 -6.88 -11.25
N GLU A 94 4.23 -7.77 -12.17
CA GLU A 94 3.00 -7.62 -12.96
C GLU A 94 1.83 -8.29 -12.24
N TRP A 95 0.71 -7.58 -12.08
CA TRP A 95 -0.42 -8.09 -11.31
C TRP A 95 -0.97 -9.39 -11.93
N GLY A 96 -1.19 -10.40 -11.09
CA GLY A 96 -1.68 -11.72 -11.50
C GLY A 96 -0.58 -12.66 -12.02
N SER A 97 0.68 -12.21 -12.13
CA SER A 97 1.82 -13.08 -12.39
C SER A 97 2.21 -13.91 -11.16
N ASP A 98 3.06 -14.92 -11.37
CA ASP A 98 3.57 -15.81 -10.31
C ASP A 98 4.37 -15.00 -9.26
N PRO A 99 3.96 -15.00 -7.98
CA PRO A 99 4.65 -14.26 -6.93
C PRO A 99 5.92 -14.96 -6.40
N ALA A 100 6.31 -16.14 -6.89
CA ALA A 100 7.39 -16.95 -6.31
C ALA A 100 8.65 -16.14 -5.94
N ALA A 101 9.17 -15.31 -6.87
CA ALA A 101 10.34 -14.47 -6.64
C ALA A 101 10.16 -13.41 -5.53
N LEU A 102 8.93 -12.96 -5.26
CA LEU A 102 8.62 -12.07 -4.14
C LEU A 102 8.55 -12.85 -2.81
N LEU A 103 8.02 -14.08 -2.83
CA LEU A 103 7.90 -14.93 -1.65
C LEU A 103 9.25 -15.47 -1.16
N GLU A 104 10.22 -15.66 -2.06
CA GLU A 104 11.60 -16.04 -1.73
C GLU A 104 12.34 -15.02 -0.83
N LEU A 105 11.89 -13.76 -0.83
CA LEU A 105 12.47 -12.67 -0.04
C LEU A 105 12.05 -12.72 1.43
N LEU A 106 11.03 -13.49 1.79
CA LEU A 106 10.51 -13.51 3.16
C LEU A 106 11.56 -14.11 4.13
N PRO A 107 11.80 -13.53 5.33
CA PRO A 107 12.95 -13.88 6.18
C PRO A 107 12.95 -15.34 6.63
N LYS A 108 13.86 -16.19 6.14
CA LYS A 108 13.82 -17.67 6.33
C LYS A 108 13.73 -18.08 7.81
N THR A 109 12.67 -18.82 8.18
CA THR A 109 12.52 -19.43 9.51
C THR A 109 13.26 -20.76 9.58
N GLN A 110 13.76 -21.11 10.77
CA GLN A 110 14.40 -22.41 11.02
C GLN A 110 13.41 -23.59 10.99
N LEU A 111 12.10 -23.32 11.16
CA LEU A 111 11.04 -24.28 10.98
C LEU A 111 10.61 -24.35 9.52
N VAL A 112 10.62 -25.56 8.96
CA VAL A 112 10.10 -25.87 7.62
C VAL A 112 8.58 -25.84 7.67
N SER A 113 7.99 -24.80 7.07
CA SER A 113 6.53 -24.74 6.84
C SER A 113 6.16 -25.59 5.63
N ILE A 114 5.06 -26.34 5.72
CA ILE A 114 4.48 -27.08 4.60
C ILE A 114 3.82 -26.12 3.59
N THR A 115 3.32 -24.97 4.07
CA THR A 115 2.76 -23.92 3.22
C THR A 115 3.82 -22.87 2.87
N PRO A 116 3.86 -22.38 1.61
CA PRO A 116 4.65 -21.21 1.25
C PRO A 116 4.26 -20.03 2.13
N ARG A 117 5.25 -19.33 2.67
CA ARG A 117 4.98 -18.09 3.40
C ARG A 117 4.60 -16.99 2.42
N LYS A 118 3.88 -16.02 2.96
CA LYS A 118 3.22 -14.92 2.27
C LYS A 118 3.26 -13.69 3.19
N PHE A 119 2.93 -12.52 2.65
CA PHE A 119 2.96 -11.25 3.37
C PHE A 119 1.79 -11.10 4.34
N ASP A 120 2.02 -10.47 5.49
CA ASP A 120 1.00 -10.23 6.51
C ASP A 120 0.17 -8.96 6.21
N VAL A 121 0.76 -7.99 5.52
CA VAL A 121 0.12 -6.72 5.17
C VAL A 121 0.27 -6.45 3.69
N LEU A 122 -0.85 -6.23 3.01
CA LEU A 122 -0.90 -5.74 1.63
C LEU A 122 -1.45 -4.31 1.58
N PHE A 123 -0.82 -3.45 0.78
CA PHE A 123 -1.31 -2.09 0.47
C PHE A 123 -1.73 -1.98 -1.00
N LEU A 124 -2.95 -1.49 -1.24
CA LEU A 124 -3.46 -1.16 -2.57
C LEU A 124 -3.99 0.28 -2.55
N SER A 125 -3.19 1.22 -3.05
CA SER A 125 -3.54 2.65 -3.07
C SER A 125 -3.96 3.11 -4.46
N ASP A 126 -5.20 3.60 -4.59
CA ASP A 126 -5.78 4.15 -5.83
C ASP A 126 -5.76 3.21 -7.05
N LEU A 127 -5.79 1.89 -6.84
CA LEU A 127 -5.77 0.91 -7.93
C LEU A 127 -7.17 0.55 -8.49
N LEU A 128 -8.25 0.90 -7.78
CA LEU A 128 -9.60 0.43 -8.10
C LEU A 128 -10.23 1.09 -9.33
N TYR A 129 -9.74 2.23 -9.80
CA TYR A 129 -10.36 2.94 -10.94
C TYR A 129 -10.26 2.19 -12.27
N PHE A 130 -9.33 1.24 -12.39
CA PHE A 130 -9.11 0.46 -13.61
C PHE A 130 -9.72 -0.95 -13.48
N ASP A 131 -11.01 -1.03 -13.78
CA ASP A 131 -11.87 -2.22 -13.70
C ASP A 131 -11.27 -3.49 -14.32
N ARG A 132 -10.64 -3.36 -15.49
CA ARG A 132 -10.00 -4.47 -16.22
C ARG A 132 -8.91 -5.20 -15.42
N SER A 133 -8.28 -4.54 -14.46
CA SER A 133 -7.25 -5.16 -13.61
C SER A 133 -7.79 -5.77 -12.31
N HIS A 134 -9.09 -5.67 -12.01
CA HIS A 134 -9.62 -6.17 -10.72
C HIS A 134 -9.36 -7.67 -10.50
N ILE A 135 -9.54 -8.51 -11.53
CA ILE A 135 -9.21 -9.94 -11.46
C ILE A 135 -7.72 -10.16 -11.16
N LEU A 136 -6.83 -9.38 -11.77
CA LEU A 136 -5.38 -9.49 -11.59
C LEU A 136 -4.95 -9.03 -10.19
N LEU A 137 -5.58 -7.97 -9.67
CA LEU A 137 -5.38 -7.46 -8.31
C LEU A 137 -5.89 -8.45 -7.25
N VAL A 138 -7.07 -9.04 -7.43
CA VAL A 138 -7.59 -10.08 -6.51
C VAL A 138 -6.73 -11.34 -6.56
N THR A 139 -6.28 -11.76 -7.74
CA THR A 139 -5.34 -12.89 -7.91
C THR A 139 -4.03 -12.62 -7.17
N SER A 140 -3.45 -11.41 -7.35
CA SER A 140 -2.24 -10.98 -6.64
C SER A 140 -2.44 -10.96 -5.14
N ALA A 141 -3.53 -10.36 -4.66
CA ALA A 141 -3.82 -10.28 -3.23
C ALA A 141 -3.95 -11.68 -2.61
N SER A 142 -4.62 -12.60 -3.30
CA SER A 142 -4.83 -13.97 -2.84
C SER A 142 -3.54 -14.80 -2.87
N SER A 143 -2.66 -14.57 -3.85
CA SER A 143 -1.38 -15.28 -3.97
C SER A 143 -0.31 -14.73 -3.00
N LEU A 144 -0.39 -13.44 -2.63
CA LEU A 144 0.60 -12.74 -1.79
C LEU A 144 0.23 -12.62 -0.30
N LEU A 145 -1.05 -12.67 0.09
CA LEU A 145 -1.49 -12.52 1.50
C LEU A 145 -1.45 -13.84 2.28
N SER A 146 -0.85 -13.83 3.48
CA SER A 146 -0.79 -15.00 4.36
C SER A 146 -2.17 -15.34 4.94
N HIS A 147 -2.46 -16.64 5.08
CA HIS A 147 -3.68 -17.12 5.75
C HIS A 147 -3.47 -17.14 7.26
N SER A 148 -3.47 -15.95 7.88
CA SER A 148 -3.45 -15.77 9.33
C SER A 148 -4.57 -14.82 9.77
N PRO A 149 -5.18 -15.02 10.96
CA PRO A 149 -6.16 -14.08 11.53
C PRO A 149 -5.63 -12.65 11.72
N SER A 150 -4.31 -12.42 11.70
CA SER A 150 -3.67 -11.10 11.78
C SER A 150 -3.40 -10.43 10.43
N SER A 151 -3.57 -11.14 9.31
CA SER A 151 -3.20 -10.67 7.97
C SER A 151 -4.26 -9.77 7.37
N ARG A 152 -3.86 -8.66 6.75
CA ARG A 152 -4.78 -7.61 6.27
C ARG A 152 -4.40 -7.05 4.91
N VAL A 153 -5.41 -6.69 4.13
CA VAL A 153 -5.26 -5.90 2.91
C VAL A 153 -5.86 -4.52 3.16
N TYR A 154 -5.07 -3.46 3.04
CA TYR A 154 -5.55 -2.09 3.17
C TYR A 154 -5.73 -1.48 1.80
N VAL A 155 -6.98 -1.17 1.45
CA VAL A 155 -7.34 -0.59 0.14
C VAL A 155 -7.81 0.83 0.38
N ALA A 156 -7.34 1.78 -0.44
CA ALA A 156 -7.90 3.13 -0.50
C ALA A 156 -8.16 3.54 -1.95
N ALA A 157 -9.24 4.26 -2.19
CA ALA A 157 -9.61 4.77 -3.51
C ALA A 157 -10.22 6.16 -3.40
N GLY A 158 -9.89 7.06 -4.34
CA GLY A 158 -10.50 8.38 -4.44
C GLY A 158 -11.98 8.29 -4.80
N ASN A 159 -12.77 9.24 -4.30
CA ASN A 159 -14.22 9.35 -4.52
C ASN A 159 -14.60 9.53 -6.01
N TYR A 160 -13.63 9.79 -6.87
CA TYR A 160 -13.78 9.78 -8.33
C TYR A 160 -13.95 8.36 -8.91
N THR A 161 -13.56 7.31 -8.17
CA THR A 161 -13.86 5.92 -8.53
C THR A 161 -15.32 5.63 -8.18
N PRO A 162 -16.19 5.30 -9.17
CA PRO A 162 -17.61 5.10 -8.91
C PRO A 162 -17.84 3.92 -7.94
N PRO A 163 -18.81 4.00 -7.01
CA PRO A 163 -19.08 2.92 -6.06
C PRO A 163 -19.25 1.55 -6.71
N ALA A 164 -20.00 1.46 -7.82
CA ALA A 164 -20.21 0.22 -8.57
C ALA A 164 -18.91 -0.42 -9.10
N VAL A 165 -17.86 0.37 -9.36
CA VAL A 165 -16.54 -0.13 -9.75
C VAL A 165 -15.84 -0.75 -8.54
N CYS A 166 -15.85 -0.08 -7.39
CA CYS A 166 -15.34 -0.67 -6.14
C CYS A 166 -16.11 -1.95 -5.76
N ASP A 167 -17.45 -1.95 -5.89
CA ASP A 167 -18.30 -3.08 -5.56
C ASP A 167 -18.04 -4.30 -6.46
N ALA A 168 -17.64 -4.08 -7.72
CA ALA A 168 -17.19 -5.14 -8.62
C ALA A 168 -15.88 -5.79 -8.14
N PHE A 169 -14.89 -5.00 -7.74
CA PHE A 169 -13.65 -5.50 -7.11
C PHE A 169 -13.98 -6.30 -5.84
N PHE A 170 -14.81 -5.77 -4.95
CA PHE A 170 -15.18 -6.46 -3.71
C PHE A 170 -16.04 -7.70 -3.93
N LYS A 171 -16.79 -7.79 -5.04
CA LYS A 171 -17.45 -9.04 -5.43
C LYS A 171 -16.42 -10.10 -5.80
N LEU A 172 -15.47 -9.77 -6.69
CA LEU A 172 -14.40 -10.68 -7.09
C LEU A 172 -13.55 -11.14 -5.89
N ALA A 173 -13.27 -10.23 -4.95
CA ALA A 173 -12.58 -10.56 -3.72
C ALA A 173 -13.36 -11.52 -2.83
N ARG A 174 -14.68 -11.32 -2.65
CA ARG A 174 -15.55 -12.26 -1.91
C ARG A 174 -15.62 -13.63 -2.59
N ASP A 175 -15.70 -13.67 -3.92
CA ASP A 175 -15.66 -14.93 -4.69
C ASP A 175 -14.32 -15.69 -4.48
N ALA A 176 -13.27 -14.99 -4.02
CA ALA A 176 -11.96 -15.54 -3.62
C ALA A 176 -11.78 -15.66 -2.08
N ASN A 177 -12.85 -15.62 -1.28
CA ASN A 177 -12.85 -15.66 0.19
C ASN A 177 -12.12 -14.48 0.90
N LEU A 178 -11.89 -13.36 0.21
CA LEU A 178 -11.28 -12.15 0.76
C LEU A 178 -12.34 -11.08 0.99
N HIS A 179 -12.71 -10.87 2.26
CA HIS A 179 -13.81 -9.99 2.67
C HIS A 179 -13.30 -8.62 3.08
N PHE A 180 -13.89 -7.57 2.50
CA PHE A 180 -13.55 -6.17 2.75
C PHE A 180 -14.64 -5.43 3.53
N GLU A 181 -14.24 -4.75 4.59
CA GLU A 181 -15.09 -3.90 5.43
C GLU A 181 -14.72 -2.43 5.23
N GLU A 182 -15.68 -1.61 4.79
CA GLU A 182 -15.46 -0.17 4.63
C GLU A 182 -15.30 0.50 5.99
N GLN A 183 -14.26 1.32 6.10
CA GLN A 183 -13.95 2.04 7.31
C GLN A 183 -14.57 3.45 7.28
N PRO A 184 -14.83 4.07 8.45
CA PRO A 184 -15.38 5.41 8.51
C PRO A 184 -14.59 6.41 7.65
N THR A 185 -15.30 7.23 6.87
CA THR A 185 -14.69 8.26 6.02
C THR A 185 -13.79 9.16 6.87
N PRO A 186 -12.51 9.36 6.50
CA PRO A 186 -11.65 10.24 7.26
C PRO A 186 -12.17 11.67 7.24
N ASN A 187 -12.20 12.33 8.40
CA ASN A 187 -12.54 13.75 8.49
C ASN A 187 -11.51 14.63 7.76
N GLU A 188 -11.92 15.85 7.40
CA GLU A 188 -11.10 16.87 6.73
C GLU A 188 -9.95 17.43 7.61
N LYS A 189 -9.60 16.79 8.73
CA LYS A 189 -8.46 17.18 9.57
C LYS A 189 -7.33 16.20 9.37
N TRP A 190 -6.19 16.69 8.88
CA TRP A 190 -4.93 15.94 8.94
C TRP A 190 -4.54 15.72 10.41
N ARG A 191 -4.20 14.48 10.75
CA ARG A 191 -3.83 14.02 12.10
C ARG A 191 -2.43 13.43 12.18
N GLY A 192 -1.78 13.19 11.04
CA GLY A 192 -0.38 12.82 10.95
C GLY A 192 0.58 13.99 11.22
N THR A 193 1.88 13.80 10.97
CA THR A 193 2.91 14.83 11.17
C THR A 193 2.58 16.10 10.38
N PRO A 194 2.62 17.31 11.00
CA PRO A 194 2.23 18.55 10.31
C PRO A 194 3.15 19.04 9.18
N GLU A 195 4.30 18.38 9.00
CA GLU A 195 5.39 18.78 8.10
C GLU A 195 5.41 17.92 6.82
N VAL A 196 4.35 17.97 6.01
CA VAL A 196 4.32 17.25 4.71
C VAL A 196 4.77 18.17 3.58
N TRP A 197 5.82 17.75 2.87
CA TRP A 197 6.45 18.51 1.79
C TRP A 197 6.20 17.84 0.44
N ARG A 198 5.62 18.58 -0.52
CA ARG A 198 5.45 18.14 -1.92
C ARG A 198 6.75 18.26 -2.69
N THR A 199 7.50 19.33 -2.43
CA THR A 199 8.85 19.56 -2.96
C THR A 199 9.72 20.19 -1.89
N ARG A 200 11.04 20.30 -2.12
CA ARG A 200 11.97 21.01 -1.21
C ARG A 200 11.63 22.50 -0.97
N ARG A 201 10.64 23.06 -1.68
CA ARG A 201 10.21 24.47 -1.58
C ARG A 201 8.70 24.64 -1.37
N GLU A 202 7.94 23.54 -1.32
CA GLU A 202 6.47 23.57 -1.27
C GLU A 202 5.98 22.63 -0.17
N LYS A 203 5.52 23.22 0.94
CA LYS A 203 4.86 22.55 2.05
C LYS A 203 3.35 22.49 1.78
N LEU A 204 2.72 21.34 2.00
CA LEU A 204 1.27 21.19 1.91
C LEU A 204 0.62 21.74 3.19
N SER A 205 -0.48 22.47 3.06
CA SER A 205 -1.25 22.92 4.23
C SER A 205 -2.04 21.76 4.84
N LEU A 206 -2.27 21.81 6.16
CA LEU A 206 -3.08 20.81 6.87
C LEU A 206 -4.51 20.70 6.30
N GLU A 207 -5.05 21.82 5.85
CA GLU A 207 -6.33 21.89 5.14
C GLU A 207 -6.30 21.14 3.80
N THR A 208 -5.21 21.29 3.03
CA THR A 208 -5.02 20.58 1.76
C THR A 208 -4.92 19.07 1.99
N LEU A 209 -4.11 18.65 2.97
CA LEU A 209 -3.95 17.25 3.35
C LEU A 209 -5.29 16.64 3.82
N GLY A 210 -6.02 17.37 4.67
CA GLY A 210 -7.34 16.99 5.16
C GLY A 210 -8.36 16.82 4.05
N LYS A 211 -8.50 17.81 3.15
CA LYS A 211 -9.41 17.75 1.99
C LYS A 211 -9.05 16.63 1.01
N ARG A 212 -7.75 16.43 0.74
CA ARG A 212 -7.27 15.33 -0.12
C ARG A 212 -7.67 13.97 0.45
N LYS A 213 -7.42 13.76 1.75
CA LYS A 213 -7.78 12.51 2.46
C LYS A 213 -9.29 12.27 2.55
N ALA A 214 -10.08 13.30 2.84
CA ALA A 214 -11.54 13.21 2.89
C ALA A 214 -12.20 12.98 1.52
N SER A 215 -11.45 13.21 0.44
CA SER A 215 -11.85 12.88 -0.94
C SER A 215 -11.60 11.40 -1.31
N CYS A 216 -11.42 10.52 -0.33
CA CYS A 216 -11.15 9.09 -0.51
C CYS A 216 -12.00 8.22 0.44
N ARG A 217 -12.25 6.98 0.01
CA ARG A 217 -12.81 5.86 0.79
C ARG A 217 -11.70 4.84 1.05
N TRP A 218 -11.85 4.03 2.11
CA TRP A 218 -10.88 2.99 2.44
C TRP A 218 -11.52 1.78 3.12
N TRP A 219 -10.89 0.62 2.95
CA TRP A 219 -11.40 -0.68 3.38
C TRP A 219 -10.29 -1.53 3.99
N ILE A 220 -10.69 -2.37 4.95
CA ILE A 220 -9.82 -3.40 5.54
C ILE A 220 -10.30 -4.76 5.06
N GLY A 221 -9.44 -5.44 4.30
CA GLY A 221 -9.61 -6.81 3.82
C GLY A 221 -9.03 -7.83 4.77
N ARG A 222 -9.73 -8.94 4.95
CA ARG A 222 -9.28 -10.15 5.67
C ARG A 222 -9.83 -11.39 4.98
N TRP A 223 -9.19 -12.54 5.19
CA TRP A 223 -9.81 -13.82 4.83
C TRP A 223 -11.12 -14.01 5.58
N ALA A 224 -12.08 -14.69 4.94
CA ALA A 224 -13.21 -15.29 5.63
C ALA A 224 -12.72 -16.37 6.62
N ASP A 225 -13.43 -16.50 7.73
CA ASP A 225 -13.20 -17.49 8.79
C ASP A 225 -13.76 -18.88 8.39
#